data_AF-A0A0R2L078-F1
#
_entry.id   AF-A0A0R2L078-F1
#
_cell.length_a   1.000
_cell.length_b   1.000
_cell.length_c   1.000
_cell.angle_alpha   90.00
_cell.angle_beta   90.00
_cell.angle_gamma   90.00
#
_symmetry.space_group_name_H-M   'P 1'
#
loop_
_entity.id
_entity.type
_entity.pdbx_description
1 polymer ?
#
loop_
_entity_poly.entity_id
_entity_poly.type
_entity_poly.pdbx_seq_one_letter_code
_entity_poly.pdbx_strand_id
1 'polypeptide(L)'
;MHQIYTFLFWKKLYSIEKLTPDLLITLGLREKNGKYTNAGALFAGENDYRGIYLVKFGDNINVMLDRAQIEKVSVLKLCQDALQKYRQYYQNEVIDGAYRRKNE
;
A
#
# COMPACT_ATOMS: atom_id res chain seq x y z
N MET A 1 1.05 -8.53 -17.49
CA MET A 1 1.80 -7.37 -16.93
C MET A 1 1.77 -7.28 -15.39
N HIS A 2 1.21 -8.25 -14.65
CA HIS A 2 0.87 -8.05 -13.22
C HIS A 2 1.85 -8.60 -12.16
N GLN A 3 2.99 -9.20 -12.55
CA GLN A 3 4.05 -9.62 -11.60
C GLN A 3 5.09 -8.52 -11.27
N ILE A 4 5.04 -7.37 -11.95
CA ILE A 4 6.16 -6.42 -11.99
C ILE A 4 6.20 -5.50 -10.76
N TYR A 5 5.06 -5.03 -10.26
CA TYR A 5 5.03 -4.03 -9.18
C TYR A 5 5.51 -4.59 -7.84
N THR A 6 5.07 -5.79 -7.48
CA THR A 6 5.51 -6.45 -6.26
C THR A 6 7.03 -6.69 -6.35
N PHE A 7 7.51 -7.23 -7.46
CA PHE A 7 8.94 -7.49 -7.67
C PHE A 7 9.83 -6.23 -7.57
N LEU A 8 9.41 -5.11 -8.17
CA LEU A 8 10.14 -3.84 -8.09
C LEU A 8 10.22 -3.30 -6.66
N PHE A 9 9.17 -3.48 -5.85
CA PHE A 9 9.17 -3.09 -4.44
C PHE A 9 10.20 -3.88 -3.64
N TRP A 10 10.20 -5.21 -3.76
CA TRP A 10 11.16 -6.10 -3.07
C TRP A 10 12.60 -5.84 -3.50
N LYS A 11 12.84 -5.63 -4.79
CA LYS A 11 14.16 -5.29 -5.33
C LYS A 11 14.66 -3.95 -4.79
N LYS A 12 13.79 -2.94 -4.70
CA LYS A 12 14.19 -1.57 -4.30
C LYS A 12 14.39 -1.42 -2.79
N LEU A 13 13.54 -2.04 -1.96
CA LEU A 13 13.58 -1.85 -0.50
C LEU A 13 14.45 -2.88 0.22
N TYR A 14 14.56 -4.09 -0.31
CA TYR A 14 15.22 -5.19 0.38
C TYR A 14 16.34 -5.84 -0.44
N SER A 15 16.69 -5.28 -1.61
CA SER A 15 17.71 -5.82 -2.51
C SER A 15 17.46 -7.29 -2.89
N ILE A 16 16.21 -7.74 -2.86
CA ILE A 16 15.82 -9.10 -3.22
C ILE A 16 15.70 -9.19 -4.73
N GLU A 17 16.61 -9.92 -5.37
CA GLU A 17 16.61 -10.13 -6.82
C GLU A 17 15.60 -11.18 -7.30
N LYS A 18 15.18 -12.09 -6.42
CA LYS A 18 14.19 -13.13 -6.73
C LYS A 18 13.44 -13.56 -5.47
N LEU A 19 12.12 -13.65 -5.57
CA LEU A 19 11.28 -14.26 -4.53
C LEU A 19 11.41 -15.79 -4.61
N THR A 20 12.29 -16.37 -3.80
CA THR A 20 12.47 -17.83 -3.72
C THR A 20 11.42 -18.47 -2.80
N PRO A 21 11.11 -19.77 -3.00
CA PRO A 21 10.37 -20.58 -2.03
C PRO A 21 10.78 -20.37 -0.57
N ASP A 22 12.07 -20.45 -0.29
CA ASP A 22 12.59 -20.35 1.07
C ASP A 22 12.36 -18.96 1.66
N LEU A 23 12.57 -17.91 0.87
CA LEU A 23 12.30 -16.55 1.29
C LEU A 23 10.82 -16.32 1.59
N LEU A 24 9.91 -16.86 0.76
CA LEU A 24 8.48 -16.79 1.01
C LEU A 24 8.08 -17.54 2.29
N ILE A 25 8.75 -18.65 2.60
CA ILE A 25 8.56 -19.38 3.86
C ILE A 25 9.09 -18.57 5.05
N THR A 26 10.30 -18.02 4.94
CA THR A 26 10.90 -17.16 5.98
C THR A 26 10.02 -15.95 6.31
N LEU A 27 9.36 -15.37 5.31
CA LEU A 27 8.45 -14.24 5.47
C LEU A 27 7.02 -14.64 5.90
N GLY A 28 6.74 -15.93 6.08
CA GLY A 28 5.40 -16.43 6.44
C GLY A 28 4.35 -16.27 5.33
N LEU A 29 4.79 -16.06 4.08
CA LEU A 29 3.92 -15.92 2.91
C LEU A 29 3.59 -17.27 2.27
N ARG A 30 4.35 -18.31 2.59
CA ARG A 30 4.19 -19.67 2.08
C ARG A 30 4.50 -20.71 3.16
N GLU A 31 3.74 -21.79 3.17
CA GLU A 31 3.97 -22.95 4.02
C GLU A 31 5.03 -23.89 3.42
N LYS A 32 5.69 -24.69 4.27
CA LYS A 32 6.66 -25.70 3.81
C LYS A 32 6.07 -26.74 2.84
N ASN A 33 4.77 -27.01 2.94
CA ASN A 33 4.03 -27.89 2.03
C ASN A 33 3.74 -27.25 0.66
N GLY A 34 4.17 -26.01 0.46
CA GLY A 34 4.09 -25.30 -0.81
C GLY A 34 2.85 -24.44 -1.00
N LYS A 35 1.86 -24.48 -0.10
CA LYS A 35 0.66 -23.63 -0.15
C LYS A 35 0.99 -22.19 0.29
N TYR A 36 0.36 -21.21 -0.33
CA TYR A 36 0.44 -19.82 0.13
C TYR A 36 -0.43 -19.62 1.37
N THR A 37 0.04 -18.77 2.29
CA THR A 37 -0.76 -18.34 3.45
C THR A 37 -1.71 -17.21 3.04
N ASN A 38 -2.64 -16.83 3.93
CA ASN A 38 -3.47 -15.64 3.72
C ASN A 38 -2.62 -14.37 3.57
N ALA A 39 -1.50 -14.28 4.30
CA ALA A 39 -0.55 -13.18 4.12
C ALA A 39 0.08 -13.22 2.72
N GLY A 40 0.50 -14.40 2.24
CA GLY A 40 0.98 -14.56 0.87
C GLY A 40 -0.04 -14.14 -0.19
N ALA A 41 -1.31 -14.49 0.01
CA ALA A 41 -2.40 -14.08 -0.86
C ALA A 41 -2.63 -12.55 -0.84
N LEU A 42 -2.54 -11.90 0.33
CA LEU A 42 -2.60 -10.44 0.44
C LEU A 42 -1.40 -9.73 -0.22
N PHE A 43 -0.23 -10.36 -0.24
CA PHE A 43 0.97 -9.82 -0.89
C PHE A 43 0.99 -10.05 -2.41
N ALA A 44 0.14 -10.92 -2.93
CA ALA A 44 0.01 -11.14 -4.37
C ALA A 44 -0.38 -9.84 -5.08
N GLY A 45 0.17 -9.62 -6.28
CA GLY A 45 -0.04 -8.39 -7.06
C GLY A 45 -1.53 -8.06 -7.25
N GLU A 46 -2.32 -9.09 -7.53
CA GLU A 46 -3.79 -9.09 -7.53
C GLU A 46 -4.29 -10.19 -6.60
N ASN A 47 -5.44 -9.98 -5.98
CA ASN A 47 -6.07 -10.93 -5.08
C ASN A 47 -7.59 -10.70 -5.03
N ASP A 48 -8.33 -11.57 -4.35
CA ASP A 48 -9.80 -11.47 -4.24
C ASP A 48 -10.26 -10.79 -2.94
N TYR A 49 -9.37 -10.10 -2.22
CA TYR A 49 -9.72 -9.40 -0.99
C TYR A 49 -10.34 -8.03 -1.29
N ARG A 50 -11.30 -7.65 -0.43
CA ARG A 50 -12.07 -6.39 -0.52
C ARG A 50 -11.24 -5.12 -0.23
N GLY A 51 -9.98 -5.26 0.19
CA GLY A 51 -9.08 -4.15 0.46
C GLY A 51 -9.62 -3.14 1.48
N ILE A 52 -9.53 -1.85 1.17
CA ILE A 52 -9.95 -0.74 2.05
C ILE A 52 -10.80 0.29 1.33
N TYR A 53 -11.61 1.00 2.11
CA TYR A 53 -12.39 2.15 1.67
C TYR A 53 -11.94 3.39 2.45
N LEU A 54 -11.29 4.31 1.75
CA LEU A 54 -10.76 5.56 2.30
C LEU A 54 -11.77 6.68 2.09
N VAL A 55 -12.01 7.48 3.14
CA VAL A 55 -12.90 8.64 3.08
C VAL A 55 -12.23 9.83 3.76
N LYS A 56 -12.18 10.96 3.05
CA LYS A 56 -11.87 12.27 3.65
C LYS A 56 -13.18 12.93 4.02
N PHE A 57 -13.44 13.08 5.31
CA PHE A 57 -14.58 13.84 5.78
C PHE A 57 -14.27 15.35 5.83
N GLY A 58 -15.31 16.16 5.66
CA GLY A 58 -15.30 17.60 5.88
C GLY A 58 -15.58 17.94 7.34
N ASP A 59 -16.41 18.94 7.57
CA ASP A 59 -16.72 19.45 8.92
C ASP A 59 -17.36 18.41 9.84
N ASN A 60 -17.96 17.36 9.27
CA ASN A 60 -18.51 16.23 10.01
C ASN A 60 -18.56 14.96 9.15
N ILE A 61 -18.89 13.83 9.78
CA ILE A 61 -18.96 12.51 9.13
C ILE A 61 -20.02 12.40 8.02
N ASN A 62 -20.98 13.32 7.96
CA ASN A 62 -22.01 13.32 6.92
C ASN A 62 -21.54 14.04 5.64
N VAL A 63 -20.41 14.75 5.68
CA VAL A 63 -19.84 15.44 4.52
C VAL A 63 -18.60 14.70 4.06
N MET A 64 -18.72 13.92 2.98
CA MET A 64 -17.59 13.24 2.34
C MET A 64 -17.00 14.13 1.25
N LEU A 65 -15.77 14.59 1.43
CA LEU A 65 -15.06 15.46 0.47
C LEU A 65 -14.36 14.66 -0.62
N ASP A 66 -13.83 13.49 -0.28
CA ASP A 66 -13.24 12.54 -1.24
C ASP A 66 -13.40 11.12 -0.72
N ARG A 67 -13.45 10.15 -1.65
CA ARG A 67 -13.51 8.73 -1.34
C ARG A 67 -12.76 7.89 -2.37
N ALA A 68 -12.11 6.84 -1.91
CA ALA A 68 -11.45 5.86 -2.76
C ALA A 68 -11.66 4.45 -2.22
N GLN A 69 -12.11 3.54 -3.09
CA GLN A 69 -12.11 2.11 -2.80
C GLN A 69 -10.88 1.49 -3.47
N ILE A 70 -10.01 0.88 -2.67
CA ILE A 70 -8.79 0.22 -3.12
C ILE A 70 -8.93 -1.25 -2.78
N GLU A 71 -9.16 -2.09 -3.78
CA GLU A 71 -9.41 -3.51 -3.62
C GLU A 71 -8.67 -4.33 -4.67
N LYS A 72 -8.56 -5.64 -4.43
CA LYS A 72 -7.99 -6.60 -5.38
C LYS A 72 -6.56 -6.31 -5.84
N VAL A 73 -5.81 -5.58 -5.03
CA VAL A 73 -4.39 -5.27 -5.24
C VAL A 73 -3.57 -5.79 -4.06
N SER A 74 -2.26 -5.96 -4.26
CA SER A 74 -1.36 -6.29 -3.15
C SER A 74 -1.49 -5.31 -1.99
N VAL A 75 -1.33 -5.79 -0.77
CA VAL A 75 -1.31 -4.97 0.44
C VAL A 75 -0.26 -3.86 0.37
N LEU A 76 0.85 -4.09 -0.35
CA LEU A 76 1.90 -3.10 -0.58
C LEU A 76 1.39 -1.92 -1.42
N LYS A 77 0.73 -2.21 -2.54
CA LYS A 77 0.10 -1.19 -3.41
C LYS A 77 -1.01 -0.45 -2.65
N LEU A 78 -1.83 -1.19 -1.91
CA LEU A 78 -2.89 -0.64 -1.08
C LEU A 78 -2.34 0.37 -0.05
N CYS A 79 -1.27 0.01 0.68
CA CYS A 79 -0.61 0.92 1.61
C CYS A 79 -0.03 2.15 0.90
N GLN A 80 0.60 1.98 -0.26
CA GLN A 80 1.16 3.09 -1.03
C GLN A 80 0.09 4.08 -1.48
N ASP A 81 -1.04 3.59 -1.99
CA ASP A 81 -2.17 4.40 -2.45
C ASP A 81 -2.84 5.13 -1.27
N ALA A 82 -2.98 4.45 -0.13
CA ALA A 82 -3.48 5.08 1.10
C ALA A 82 -2.57 6.20 1.58
N LEU A 83 -1.25 5.97 1.60
CA LEU A 83 -0.27 6.98 1.97
C LEU A 83 -0.25 8.16 0.99
N GLN A 84 -0.48 7.91 -0.30
CA GLN A 84 -0.60 8.99 -1.28
C GLN A 84 -1.82 9.87 -0.99
N LYS A 85 -2.97 9.28 -0.68
CA LYS A 85 -4.18 10.03 -0.27
C LYS A 85 -3.94 10.80 1.03
N TYR A 86 -3.30 10.19 2.03
CA TYR A 86 -2.91 10.89 3.26
C TYR A 86 -2.06 12.13 2.95
N ARG A 87 -0.98 11.97 2.17
CA ARG A 87 -0.10 13.09 1.83
C ARG A 87 -0.82 14.19 1.07
N GLN A 88 -1.70 13.84 0.13
CA GLN A 88 -2.48 14.81 -0.63
C GLN A 88 -3.31 15.75 0.26
N TYR A 89 -3.88 15.24 1.36
CA TYR A 89 -4.82 15.99 2.18
C TYR A 89 -4.25 16.52 3.50
N TYR A 90 -3.18 15.90 4.02
CA TYR A 90 -2.64 16.20 5.34
C TYR A 90 -1.20 16.71 5.31
N GLN A 91 -0.46 16.51 4.21
CA GLN A 91 0.87 17.10 4.05
C GLN A 91 0.80 18.26 3.07
N ASN A 92 0.64 19.47 3.60
CA ASN A 92 0.64 20.70 2.82
C ASN A 92 1.89 21.54 3.09
N GLU A 93 2.24 22.35 2.11
CA GLU A 93 3.19 23.44 2.29
C GLU A 93 2.41 24.72 2.61
N VAL A 94 2.90 25.45 3.61
CA VAL A 94 2.37 26.75 4.01
C VAL A 94 3.46 27.78 3.80
N ILE A 95 3.10 28.90 3.16
CA ILE A 95 3.95 30.08 3.11
C ILE A 95 3.72 30.84 4.41
N ASP A 96 4.78 31.01 5.21
CA ASP A 96 4.76 31.84 6.42
C ASP A 96 5.79 32.97 6.27
N GLY A 97 5.29 34.16 5.96
CA GLY A 97 6.10 35.31 5.59
C GLY A 97 6.98 34.99 4.38
N ALA A 98 8.30 35.05 4.56
CA ALA A 98 9.29 34.74 3.52
C ALA A 98 9.67 33.24 3.45
N TYR A 99 9.14 32.41 4.36
CA TYR A 99 9.53 31.00 4.47
C TYR A 99 8.48 30.07 3.90
N ARG A 100 8.92 28.96 3.30
CA ARG A 100 8.06 27.81 3.01
C ARG A 100 8.27 26.78 4.10
N ARG A 101 7.18 26.36 4.75
CA ARG A 101 7.18 25.29 5.75
C ARG A 101 6.32 24.14 5.28
N LYS A 102 6.80 22.93 5.46
CA LYS A 102 6.04 21.71 5.23
C LYS A 102 5.41 21.28 6.54
N ASN A 103 4.10 21.05 6.54
CA ASN A 103 3.43 20.36 7.63
C ASN A 103 3.43 18.86 7.31
N GLU A 104 3.77 18.03 8.29
CA GLU A 104 3.86 16.57 8.15
C GLU A 104 2.68 15.82 8.78
#